data_AF-A0A3A9K1H7-F1
#
_entry.id   AF-A0A3A9K1H7-F1
#
_cell.length_a   1.000
_cell.length_b   1.000
_cell.length_c   1.000
_cell.angle_alpha   90.00
_cell.angle_beta   90.00
_cell.angle_gamma   90.00
#
_symmetry.space_group_name_H-M   'P 1'
#
loop_
_entity.id
_entity.type
_entity.pdbx_description
1 polymer ?
#
loop_
_entity_poly.entity_id
_entity_poly.type
_entity_poly.pdbx_seq_one_letter_code
_entity_poly.pdbx_strand_id
1 'polypeptide(L)'
;MNVNKQGITLRGYPGNIIELQANVIPFMVTGSGITLEGLTMTSDIPYPSEFIQIGGSNHRLLNNTIFGPEQAPPSTGWVVNRAVVTQAGNMSNLLIRNNTFYSLRQPAYLNPNTTGDILNNVVYNTRGWVVDGAVFVFSGNSWGIPANAVDIALLVGTQTGPPYDPLSELSRNNSDATISDQR
;
A
#
# COMPACT_ATOMS: atom_id res chain seq x y z
N MET A 1 13.06 -6.40 10.65
CA MET A 1 12.39 -6.80 11.91
C MET A 1 11.32 -7.83 11.60
N ASN A 2 11.26 -8.93 12.38
CA ASN A 2 10.18 -9.91 12.28
C ASN A 2 9.14 -9.64 13.39
N VAL A 3 7.91 -9.30 13.02
CA VAL A 3 6.80 -9.00 13.94
C VAL A 3 5.84 -10.17 13.95
N ASN A 4 6.13 -11.16 14.80
CA ASN A 4 5.47 -12.47 14.78
C ASN A 4 4.62 -12.77 16.02
N LYS A 5 4.58 -11.87 17.00
CA LYS A 5 3.73 -12.03 18.19
C LYS A 5 2.43 -11.26 18.02
N GLN A 6 1.35 -11.84 18.49
CA GLN A 6 0.02 -11.26 18.35
C GLN A 6 -0.10 -9.91 19.07
N GLY A 7 -0.85 -8.98 18.47
CA GLY A 7 -1.27 -7.74 19.13
C GLY A 7 -0.17 -6.69 19.35
N ILE A 8 1.01 -6.85 18.73
CA ILE A 8 2.05 -5.83 18.82
C ILE A 8 1.57 -4.54 18.14
N THR A 9 1.79 -3.41 18.83
CA THR A 9 1.71 -2.08 18.23
C THR A 9 3.11 -1.50 18.13
N LEU A 10 3.52 -1.14 16.92
CA LEU A 10 4.72 -0.34 16.68
C LEU A 10 4.29 1.08 16.35
N ARG A 11 4.69 2.04 17.19
CA ARG A 11 4.30 3.44 17.07
C ARG A 11 5.52 4.31 16.76
N GLY A 12 5.43 5.08 15.70
CA GLY A 12 6.43 6.10 15.38
C GLY A 12 6.34 7.28 16.33
N TYR A 13 7.49 7.86 16.63
CA TYR A 13 7.58 9.13 17.33
C TYR A 13 7.74 10.26 16.28
N PRO A 14 7.08 11.42 16.45
CA PRO A 14 7.19 12.52 15.50
C PRO A 14 8.65 12.89 15.22
N GLY A 15 8.99 13.05 13.93
CA GLY A 15 10.34 13.42 13.48
C GLY A 15 11.31 12.25 13.32
N ASN A 16 10.96 11.03 13.74
CA ASN A 16 11.80 9.85 13.51
C ASN A 16 11.59 9.29 12.10
N ILE A 17 12.69 8.91 11.46
CA ILE A 17 12.69 8.29 10.13
C ILE A 17 13.32 6.90 10.26
N ILE A 18 12.65 5.90 9.71
CA ILE A 18 13.25 4.60 9.40
C ILE A 18 13.76 4.69 7.98
N GLU A 19 15.07 4.89 7.83
CA GLU A 19 15.73 4.94 6.54
C GLU A 19 16.39 3.60 6.24
N LEU A 20 15.98 2.98 5.14
CA LEU A 20 16.54 1.75 4.64
C LEU A 20 17.84 2.05 3.89
N GLN A 21 18.92 1.35 4.25
CA GLN A 21 20.29 1.49 3.73
C GLN A 21 20.78 0.22 3.03
N ALA A 22 19.88 -0.72 2.76
CA ALA A 22 20.17 -2.00 2.10
C ALA A 22 18.89 -2.59 1.48
N ASN A 23 19.03 -3.45 0.47
CA ASN A 23 17.89 -4.15 -0.13
C ASN A 23 17.36 -5.28 0.78
N VAL A 24 16.52 -4.92 1.75
CA VAL A 24 15.85 -5.86 2.67
C VAL A 24 14.40 -5.43 2.92
N ILE A 25 13.59 -6.34 3.46
CA ILE A 25 12.24 -6.02 3.97
C ILE A 25 12.37 -5.63 5.45
N PRO A 26 12.24 -4.33 5.82
CA PRO A 26 12.42 -3.89 7.19
C PRO A 26 11.31 -4.40 8.13
N PHE A 27 10.09 -4.64 7.65
CA PHE A 27 9.01 -5.21 8.43
C PHE A 27 8.42 -6.46 7.78
N MET A 28 8.82 -7.62 8.30
CA MET A 28 8.17 -8.90 8.01
C MET A 28 7.13 -9.16 9.10
N VAL A 29 5.84 -9.01 8.78
CA VAL A 29 4.73 -9.18 9.72
C VAL A 29 4.09 -10.54 9.48
N THR A 30 4.13 -11.39 10.50
CA THR A 30 3.61 -12.78 10.45
C THR A 30 2.71 -13.15 11.63
N GLY A 31 2.63 -12.30 12.66
CA GLY A 31 1.63 -12.44 13.72
C GLY A 31 0.25 -11.94 13.26
N SER A 32 -0.74 -11.91 14.15
CA SER A 32 -2.05 -11.30 13.92
C SER A 32 -2.30 -10.11 14.86
N GLY A 33 -3.22 -9.21 14.52
CA GLY A 33 -3.56 -8.07 15.38
C GLY A 33 -2.50 -6.97 15.40
N ILE A 34 -1.56 -6.97 14.47
CA ILE A 34 -0.45 -6.02 14.45
C ILE A 34 -0.92 -4.63 14.01
N THR A 35 -0.51 -3.60 14.75
CA THR A 35 -0.73 -2.20 14.37
C THR A 35 0.62 -1.52 14.12
N LEU A 36 0.81 -0.96 12.92
CA LEU A 36 1.91 -0.05 12.60
C LEU A 36 1.33 1.35 12.45
N GLU A 37 1.71 2.26 13.35
CA GLU A 37 1.09 3.57 13.44
C GLU A 37 2.11 4.71 13.50
N GLY A 38 1.88 5.79 12.74
CA GLY A 38 2.66 7.02 12.85
C GLY A 38 4.14 6.88 12.43
N LEU A 39 4.49 5.83 11.70
CA LEU A 39 5.85 5.61 11.21
C LEU A 39 6.13 6.51 10.00
N THR A 40 7.34 7.07 9.94
CA THR A 40 7.89 7.65 8.72
C THR A 40 8.98 6.74 8.17
N MET A 41 8.85 6.29 6.93
CA MET A 41 9.77 5.31 6.33
C MET A 41 10.19 5.71 4.93
N THR A 42 11.48 5.57 4.64
CA THR A 42 12.05 5.79 3.31
C THR A 42 13.34 4.99 3.09
N SER A 43 13.96 5.14 1.93
CA SER A 43 15.23 4.51 1.58
C SER A 43 16.15 5.52 0.89
N ASP A 44 17.45 5.33 1.05
CA ASP A 44 18.48 6.18 0.43
C ASP A 44 18.49 6.07 -1.11
N ILE A 45 18.24 4.87 -1.62
CA ILE A 45 18.05 4.57 -3.05
C ILE A 45 16.81 3.68 -3.24
N PRO A 46 16.22 3.61 -4.45
CA PRO A 46 15.03 2.80 -4.63
C PRO A 46 15.44 1.32 -4.71
N TYR A 47 15.22 0.58 -3.63
CA TYR A 47 15.46 -0.86 -3.59
C TYR A 47 14.30 -1.65 -4.23
N PRO A 48 14.55 -2.75 -4.96
CA PRO A 48 13.50 -3.57 -5.57
C PRO A 48 12.82 -4.48 -4.52
N SER A 49 12.29 -3.88 -3.46
CA SER A 49 11.67 -4.54 -2.30
C SER A 49 10.56 -3.66 -1.71
N GLU A 50 9.73 -4.26 -0.88
CA GLU A 50 8.76 -3.59 -0.03
C GLU A 50 9.31 -3.18 1.33
N PHE A 51 8.73 -2.14 1.94
CA PHE A 51 8.97 -1.79 3.34
C PHE A 51 8.28 -2.78 4.29
N ILE A 52 7.02 -3.13 4.01
CA ILE A 52 6.21 -4.01 4.83
C ILE A 52 5.74 -5.19 3.99
N GLN A 53 6.17 -6.39 4.35
CA GLN A 53 5.53 -7.62 3.89
C GLN A 53 4.63 -8.14 5.01
N ILE A 54 3.33 -8.36 4.72
CA ILE A 54 2.33 -8.61 5.75
C ILE A 54 1.47 -9.83 5.45
N GLY A 55 1.61 -10.85 6.30
CA GLY A 55 0.66 -11.95 6.44
C GLY A 55 -0.01 -11.94 7.82
N GLY A 56 -0.95 -12.87 8.05
CA GLY A 56 -1.73 -12.96 9.28
C GLY A 56 -3.13 -12.34 9.13
N SER A 57 -3.67 -11.80 10.22
CA SER A 57 -5.02 -11.22 10.20
C SER A 57 -5.23 -10.06 11.16
N ASN A 58 -6.24 -9.24 10.89
CA ASN A 58 -6.71 -8.15 11.77
C ASN A 58 -5.66 -7.06 11.98
N HIS A 59 -5.01 -6.64 10.91
CA HIS A 59 -3.91 -5.69 10.93
C HIS A 59 -4.36 -4.25 10.73
N ARG A 60 -3.55 -3.31 11.23
CA ARG A 60 -3.80 -1.88 11.06
C ARG A 60 -2.52 -1.16 10.65
N LEU A 61 -2.54 -0.48 9.51
CA LEU A 61 -1.52 0.48 9.08
C LEU A 61 -2.15 1.86 9.14
N LEU A 62 -1.81 2.64 10.16
CA LEU A 62 -2.51 3.88 10.49
C LEU A 62 -1.56 5.09 10.48
N ASN A 63 -1.96 6.19 9.86
CA ASN A 63 -1.28 7.49 10.01
C ASN A 63 0.23 7.47 9.68
N ASN A 64 0.69 6.54 8.82
CA ASN A 64 2.10 6.43 8.45
C ASN A 64 2.40 7.33 7.23
N THR A 65 3.67 7.72 7.09
CA THR A 65 4.19 8.37 5.88
C THR A 65 5.27 7.48 5.30
N ILE A 66 5.02 6.87 4.14
CA ILE A 66 5.95 5.90 3.54
C ILE A 66 6.25 6.33 2.10
N PHE A 67 7.51 6.59 1.81
CA PHE A 67 7.90 7.16 0.53
C PHE A 67 9.23 6.61 0.01
N GLY A 68 9.38 6.57 -1.30
CA GLY A 68 10.66 6.24 -1.94
C GLY A 68 11.46 7.49 -2.28
N PRO A 69 12.76 7.33 -2.58
CA PRO A 69 13.55 8.38 -3.20
C PRO A 69 13.03 8.68 -4.60
N GLU A 70 13.28 9.90 -5.07
CA GLU A 70 12.84 10.33 -6.41
C GLU A 70 13.42 9.44 -7.50
N GLN A 71 12.59 9.15 -8.50
CA GLN A 71 12.98 8.40 -9.69
C GLN A 71 12.58 9.22 -10.92
N ALA A 72 13.51 9.37 -11.87
CA ALA A 72 13.27 10.17 -13.06
C ALA A 72 12.10 9.60 -13.89
N PRO A 73 11.19 10.44 -14.43
CA PRO A 73 10.17 9.96 -15.35
C PRO A 73 10.79 9.44 -16.67
N PRO A 74 10.08 8.58 -17.42
CA PRO A 74 8.73 8.07 -17.15
C PRO A 74 8.71 6.98 -16.09
N SER A 75 7.60 6.89 -15.34
CA SER A 75 7.46 5.91 -14.25
C SER A 75 7.41 4.44 -14.69
N THR A 76 7.35 4.17 -15.99
CA THR A 76 7.39 2.81 -16.56
C THR A 76 8.70 2.08 -16.27
N GLY A 77 9.81 2.82 -16.18
CA GLY A 77 11.16 2.28 -15.92
C GLY A 77 11.60 2.30 -14.44
N TRP A 78 10.78 2.82 -13.54
CA TRP A 78 11.12 2.90 -12.11
C TRP A 78 11.44 1.53 -11.51
N VAL A 79 12.43 1.47 -10.62
CA VAL A 79 12.68 0.32 -9.76
C VAL A 79 11.41 0.02 -8.97
N VAL A 80 11.09 -1.25 -8.83
CA VAL A 80 9.85 -1.72 -8.21
C VAL A 80 9.99 -1.71 -6.69
N ASN A 81 10.00 -0.52 -6.09
CA ASN A 81 9.93 -0.30 -4.65
C ASN A 81 8.48 -0.10 -4.18
N ARG A 82 8.11 -0.69 -3.04
CA ARG A 82 6.71 -0.70 -2.57
C ARG A 82 6.60 -0.34 -1.10
N ALA A 83 5.49 0.26 -0.68
CA ALA A 83 5.25 0.42 0.75
C ALA A 83 4.82 -0.93 1.37
N VAL A 84 3.77 -1.54 0.83
CA VAL A 84 3.15 -2.74 1.40
C VAL A 84 3.00 -3.85 0.35
N VAL A 85 3.29 -5.09 0.74
CA VAL A 85 2.96 -6.29 -0.02
C VAL A 85 2.25 -7.28 0.91
N THR A 86 1.04 -7.70 0.56
CA THR A 86 0.31 -8.71 1.34
C THR A 86 0.83 -10.10 1.00
N GLN A 87 0.88 -11.04 1.94
CA GLN A 87 1.26 -12.43 1.63
C GLN A 87 0.06 -13.15 1.00
N ALA A 88 0.23 -13.65 -0.23
CA ALA A 88 -0.82 -14.32 -0.99
C ALA A 88 -1.47 -15.46 -0.19
N GLY A 89 -2.81 -15.48 -0.14
CA GLY A 89 -3.59 -16.48 0.60
C GLY A 89 -3.39 -16.52 2.12
N ASN A 90 -2.58 -15.61 2.67
CA ASN A 90 -2.22 -15.59 4.08
C ASN A 90 -2.32 -14.18 4.67
N MET A 91 -3.31 -13.39 4.25
CA MET A 91 -3.58 -12.08 4.84
C MET A 91 -5.08 -11.77 4.77
N SER A 92 -5.71 -11.48 5.91
CA SER A 92 -7.11 -11.03 5.94
C SER A 92 -7.38 -9.89 6.92
N ASN A 93 -8.40 -9.09 6.62
CA ASN A 93 -8.84 -7.97 7.44
C ASN A 93 -7.69 -6.97 7.76
N LEU A 94 -7.01 -6.49 6.73
CA LEU A 94 -6.03 -5.41 6.83
C LEU A 94 -6.70 -4.05 6.64
N LEU A 95 -6.61 -3.19 7.65
CA LEU A 95 -7.01 -1.79 7.55
C LEU A 95 -5.79 -0.92 7.23
N ILE A 96 -5.77 -0.27 6.06
CA ILE A 96 -4.80 0.76 5.70
C ILE A 96 -5.51 2.11 5.69
N ARG A 97 -5.28 2.94 6.72
CA ARG A 97 -6.04 4.18 6.90
C ARG A 97 -5.21 5.41 7.25
N ASN A 98 -5.58 6.55 6.65
CA ASN A 98 -4.98 7.87 6.93
C ASN A 98 -3.46 7.93 6.70
N ASN A 99 -2.91 7.07 5.85
CA ASN A 99 -1.48 7.09 5.52
C ASN A 99 -1.22 8.01 4.33
N THR A 100 0.04 8.41 4.18
CA THR A 100 0.55 9.13 3.01
C THR A 100 1.60 8.29 2.32
N PHE A 101 1.42 8.05 1.02
CA PHE A 101 2.35 7.28 0.19
C PHE A 101 2.80 8.10 -1.03
N TYR A 102 4.10 8.17 -1.29
CA TYR A 102 4.59 8.88 -2.47
C TYR A 102 5.96 8.46 -2.97
N SER A 103 6.28 8.80 -4.23
CA SER A 103 7.59 8.53 -4.85
C SER A 103 8.02 7.06 -4.78
N LEU A 104 7.04 6.16 -4.80
CA LEU A 104 7.20 4.70 -4.84
C LEU A 104 6.74 4.20 -6.21
N ARG A 105 7.20 3.03 -6.65
CA ARG A 105 6.55 2.34 -7.76
C ARG A 105 5.08 2.11 -7.43
N GLN A 106 4.79 1.54 -6.27
CA GLN A 106 3.42 1.22 -5.84
C GLN A 106 3.25 1.50 -4.33
N PRO A 107 2.17 2.16 -3.88
CA PRO A 107 1.82 2.24 -2.46
C PRO A 107 1.58 0.83 -1.88
N ALA A 108 0.89 -0.04 -2.60
CA ALA A 108 0.84 -1.46 -2.25
C ALA A 108 0.63 -2.37 -3.46
N TYR A 109 1.10 -3.61 -3.31
CA TYR A 109 0.70 -4.75 -4.13
C TYR A 109 -0.12 -5.71 -3.27
N LEU A 110 -1.41 -5.81 -3.56
CA LEU A 110 -2.37 -6.63 -2.84
C LEU A 110 -2.47 -7.97 -3.55
N ASN A 111 -1.78 -8.97 -3.02
CA ASN A 111 -1.71 -10.31 -3.60
C ASN A 111 -3.04 -11.08 -3.50
N PRO A 112 -3.21 -12.13 -4.33
CA PRO A 112 -4.47 -12.88 -4.40
C PRO A 112 -4.92 -13.48 -3.08
N ASN A 113 -6.24 -13.63 -2.94
CA ASN A 113 -6.88 -14.22 -1.75
C ASN A 113 -6.52 -13.49 -0.45
N THR A 114 -6.41 -12.16 -0.54
CA THR A 114 -6.23 -11.29 0.63
C THR A 114 -7.33 -10.25 0.73
N THR A 115 -7.64 -9.78 1.95
CA THR A 115 -8.80 -8.91 2.19
C THR A 115 -8.52 -7.74 3.12
N GLY A 116 -9.27 -6.64 2.95
CA GLY A 116 -9.19 -5.50 3.86
C GLY A 116 -9.88 -4.23 3.36
N ASP A 117 -9.48 -3.11 3.96
CA ASP A 117 -10.01 -1.77 3.71
C ASP A 117 -8.88 -0.77 3.52
N ILE A 118 -8.96 0.05 2.47
CA ILE A 118 -8.02 1.13 2.16
C ILE A 118 -8.79 2.44 2.23
N LEU A 119 -8.65 3.16 3.35
CA LEU A 119 -9.53 4.27 3.69
C LEU A 119 -8.74 5.57 3.89
N ASN A 120 -9.19 6.66 3.27
CA ASN A 120 -8.69 8.02 3.57
C ASN A 120 -7.17 8.20 3.45
N ASN A 121 -6.50 7.46 2.57
CA ASN A 121 -5.06 7.64 2.33
C ASN A 121 -4.82 8.72 1.27
N VAL A 122 -3.64 9.34 1.30
CA VAL A 122 -3.16 10.27 0.29
C VAL A 122 -2.06 9.58 -0.51
N VAL A 123 -2.20 9.49 -1.84
CA VAL A 123 -1.23 8.81 -2.71
C VAL A 123 -0.85 9.67 -3.91
N TYR A 124 0.43 9.88 -4.16
CA TYR A 124 0.90 10.69 -5.29
C TYR A 124 2.30 10.29 -5.77
N ASN A 125 2.66 10.65 -6.99
CA ASN A 125 3.93 10.32 -7.62
C ASN A 125 4.25 8.81 -7.55
N THR A 126 3.23 7.99 -7.79
CA THR A 126 3.34 6.52 -7.85
C THR A 126 2.74 5.97 -9.13
N ARG A 127 2.67 4.64 -9.27
CA ARG A 127 1.83 3.97 -10.28
C ARG A 127 0.49 3.44 -9.74
N GLY A 128 0.08 3.90 -8.57
CA GLY A 128 -1.20 3.55 -7.97
C GLY A 128 -1.23 2.22 -7.24
N TRP A 129 -2.33 2.01 -6.52
CA TRP A 129 -2.63 0.74 -5.85
C TRP A 129 -2.74 -0.39 -6.86
N VAL A 130 -2.17 -1.55 -6.56
CA VAL A 130 -2.32 -2.74 -7.39
C VAL A 130 -3.11 -3.80 -6.65
N VAL A 131 -4.27 -4.13 -7.21
CA VAL A 131 -5.14 -5.22 -6.78
C VAL A 131 -4.92 -6.38 -7.71
N ASP A 132 -4.41 -7.49 -7.20
CA ASP A 132 -4.15 -8.72 -7.95
C ASP A 132 -4.94 -9.85 -7.28
N GLY A 133 -6.18 -10.07 -7.69
CA GLY A 133 -7.03 -11.14 -7.14
C GLY A 133 -7.39 -10.96 -5.65
N ALA A 134 -7.23 -9.76 -5.11
CA ALA A 134 -7.56 -9.42 -3.73
C ALA A 134 -8.96 -8.78 -3.62
N VAL A 135 -9.52 -8.72 -2.41
CA VAL A 135 -10.83 -8.09 -2.12
C VAL A 135 -10.64 -6.97 -1.09
N PHE A 136 -10.55 -5.74 -1.58
CA PHE A 136 -10.36 -4.54 -0.76
C PHE A 136 -11.41 -3.48 -1.04
N VAL A 137 -11.96 -2.91 0.03
CA VAL A 137 -12.85 -1.74 -0.08
C VAL A 137 -12.00 -0.47 -0.10
N PHE A 138 -12.19 0.36 -1.12
CA PHE A 138 -11.53 1.67 -1.22
C PHE A 138 -12.55 2.78 -0.98
N SER A 139 -12.26 3.69 -0.05
CA SER A 139 -13.12 4.86 0.18
C SER A 139 -12.34 6.05 0.73
N GLY A 140 -12.68 7.25 0.27
CA GLY A 140 -12.15 8.52 0.76
C GLY A 140 -10.66 8.75 0.45
N ASN A 141 -10.03 7.90 -0.36
CA ASN A 141 -8.65 8.14 -0.78
C ASN A 141 -8.57 9.36 -1.69
N SER A 142 -7.40 10.01 -1.68
CA SER A 142 -7.14 11.23 -2.43
C SER A 142 -5.76 11.21 -3.09
N TRP A 143 -5.63 12.01 -4.14
CA TRP A 143 -4.50 11.99 -5.05
C TRP A 143 -3.82 13.35 -5.08
N GLY A 144 -2.50 13.35 -4.96
CA GLY A 144 -1.68 14.57 -4.90
C GLY A 144 -0.94 14.87 -6.19
N ILE A 145 -0.04 15.86 -6.12
CA ILE A 145 0.87 16.26 -7.19
C ILE A 145 2.31 15.95 -6.73
N PRO A 146 3.19 15.37 -7.58
CA PRO A 146 2.93 14.89 -8.94
C PRO A 146 1.87 13.79 -9.02
N ALA A 147 1.09 13.73 -10.10
CA ALA A 147 0.02 12.75 -10.23
C ALA A 147 0.56 11.31 -10.29
N ASN A 148 -0.27 10.34 -9.90
CA ASN A 148 0.02 8.94 -10.15
C ASN A 148 -0.10 8.62 -11.66
N ALA A 149 0.51 7.52 -12.10
CA ALA A 149 0.29 7.02 -13.46
C ALA A 149 -1.17 6.58 -13.67
N VAL A 150 -1.71 5.87 -12.68
CA VAL A 150 -3.12 5.56 -12.44
C VAL A 150 -3.28 5.49 -10.91
N ASP A 151 -4.48 5.64 -10.39
CA ASP A 151 -4.70 5.69 -8.95
C ASP A 151 -4.97 4.29 -8.38
N ILE A 152 -5.80 3.50 -9.06
CA ILE A 152 -6.13 2.12 -8.71
C ILE A 152 -6.06 1.26 -9.97
N ALA A 153 -5.25 0.20 -9.93
CA ALA A 153 -5.19 -0.82 -10.98
C ALA A 153 -5.80 -2.13 -10.48
N LEU A 154 -6.78 -2.64 -11.22
CA LEU A 154 -7.40 -3.94 -11.01
C LEU A 154 -6.83 -4.91 -12.03
N LEU A 155 -5.99 -5.85 -11.60
CA LEU A 155 -5.35 -6.81 -12.48
C LEU A 155 -6.24 -8.04 -12.74
N VAL A 156 -5.86 -8.81 -13.76
CA VAL A 156 -6.44 -10.13 -14.10
C VAL A 156 -6.62 -10.97 -12.84
N GLY A 157 -7.80 -11.60 -12.71
CA GLY A 157 -8.16 -12.41 -11.54
C GLY A 157 -8.78 -11.63 -10.38
N THR A 158 -8.76 -10.30 -10.42
CA THR A 158 -9.59 -9.48 -9.52
C THR A 158 -11.07 -9.64 -9.91
N GLN A 159 -11.95 -9.82 -8.93
CA GLN A 159 -13.36 -10.11 -9.21
C GLN A 159 -14.10 -8.92 -9.84
N THR A 160 -15.12 -9.23 -10.64
CA THR A 160 -16.19 -8.29 -11.03
C THR A 160 -17.28 -8.25 -9.95
N GLY A 161 -17.98 -7.12 -9.85
CA GLY A 161 -18.95 -6.85 -8.81
C GLY A 161 -18.35 -6.10 -7.61
N PRO A 162 -19.10 -6.00 -6.51
CA PRO A 162 -18.61 -5.40 -5.27
C PRO A 162 -17.30 -6.06 -4.81
N PRO A 163 -16.34 -5.31 -4.24
CA PRO A 163 -16.42 -3.89 -3.90
C PRO A 163 -15.97 -2.95 -5.02
N TYR A 164 -15.60 -3.46 -6.21
CA TYR A 164 -14.96 -2.65 -7.26
C TYR A 164 -15.96 -2.04 -8.23
N ASP A 165 -17.09 -2.71 -8.46
CA ASP A 165 -18.09 -2.26 -9.42
C ASP A 165 -19.32 -1.63 -8.73
N PRO A 166 -19.90 -0.57 -9.34
CA PRO A 166 -19.51 0.04 -10.61
C PRO A 166 -18.24 0.90 -10.49
N LEU A 167 -17.34 0.81 -11.48
CA LEU A 167 -16.07 1.56 -11.49
C LEU A 167 -16.24 3.08 -11.34
N SER A 168 -17.36 3.63 -11.81
CA SER A 168 -17.69 5.05 -11.67
C SER A 168 -17.96 5.45 -10.22
N GLU A 169 -18.54 4.57 -9.41
CA GLU A 169 -18.69 4.79 -7.97
C GLU A 169 -17.38 4.57 -7.23
N LEU A 170 -16.60 3.53 -7.60
CA LEU A 170 -15.25 3.34 -7.06
C LEU A 170 -14.40 4.60 -7.25
N SER A 171 -14.40 5.16 -8.47
CA SER A 171 -13.70 6.39 -8.81
C SER A 171 -14.19 7.58 -7.97
N ARG A 172 -15.50 7.86 -7.99
CA ARG A 172 -16.11 9.00 -7.27
C ARG A 172 -15.90 8.92 -5.76
N ASN A 173 -16.01 7.73 -5.18
CA ASN A 173 -15.81 7.51 -3.75
C ASN A 173 -14.35 7.69 -3.32
N ASN A 174 -13.42 7.80 -4.27
CA ASN A 174 -12.00 8.00 -4.04
C ASN A 174 -11.51 9.24 -4.81
N SER A 175 -12.22 10.37 -4.69
CA SER A 175 -11.78 11.66 -5.23
C SER A 175 -11.53 11.65 -6.75
N ASP A 176 -12.50 11.10 -7.50
CA ASP A 176 -12.45 10.94 -8.96
C ASP A 176 -11.20 10.20 -9.45
N ALA A 177 -10.88 9.09 -8.76
CA ALA A 177 -9.72 8.26 -9.06
C ALA A 177 -9.67 7.77 -10.52
N THR A 178 -8.49 7.81 -11.12
CA THR A 178 -8.22 7.15 -12.39
C THR A 178 -8.09 5.64 -12.16
N ILE A 179 -9.06 4.88 -12.66
CA ILE A 179 -9.07 3.41 -12.54
C ILE A 179 -8.51 2.78 -13.81
N SER A 180 -7.54 1.87 -13.65
CA SER A 180 -7.10 0.96 -14.71
C SER A 180 -7.71 -0.41 -14.48
N ASP A 181 -8.75 -0.73 -15.23
CA ASP A 181 -9.37 -2.06 -15.20
C ASP A 181 -8.71 -2.98 -16.24
N GLN A 182 -8.06 -4.04 -15.78
CA GLN A 182 -7.35 -5.04 -16.57
C GLN A 182 -7.83 -6.46 -16.24
N ARG A 183 -9.00 -6.59 -15.61
CA ARG A 183 -9.60 -7.86 -15.18
C ARG A 183 -9.96 -8.78 -16.33
#